data_AF-A0A4R5BKY6-F1
#
_entry.id   AF-A0A4R5BKY6-F1
#
_cell.length_a   1.000
_cell.length_b   1.000
_cell.length_c   1.000
_cell.angle_alpha   90.00
_cell.angle_beta   90.00
_cell.angle_gamma   90.00
#
_symmetry.space_group_name_H-M   'P 1'
#
loop_
_entity.id
_entity.type
_entity.pdbx_description
1 polymer ?
#
loop_
_entity_poly.entity_id
_entity_poly.type
_entity_poly.pdbx_seq_one_letter_code
_entity_poly.pdbx_strand_id
1 'polypeptide(L)'
;MAESDEERPDGRRVTSETHQLRQATRELRLHLDELPIDYRPDVSGDRFLAGLAFMFARQRYACAESLIGAGFGGTVIGSMARSLFVDGLRWLWIGDEPDRRRALLGDLRDERNRLCILLEQTDATLGNEPRWLMPLPDIADLTGQSMSWLDVPALPNENELLDDFLSRRGVGSSPGNVSEHAQLLRRTRELLDMSGLRGAVMVLAHAGHGNYLGLLSSFTDDGAAGHDLRADHEALFMQVASVGVAATLIGTAAAVPELWPADVPRQAFLERAVELAAGVTATAVPLHRLDTARRPVPQRKGRSAPSRQATLLRPGVVQPAGDLPPGIDAAQGVVQAAETYYQSVKSMRVNPWDCGQPTLHAMLAYGGGHSNLEAVMATYDQPGSSVIAVFAARMLLEEAARMAWRYSVGDWQKFKERAKQYFDEFRARQQKTINTLIGSGVPRSDAIHIFARPKNVLIVTPDDEIARNRKPLPTIGSMLRDLGDPFPEPGWLEVAYSLLSQITHSTPIGHLHTTRFRHGVGHGNELSPEMLGLSIDVACLGSAHLIGLSARLLTDNANDAAQYHNEIIRHAAAVHSIARLVHGLD
;
A
#
# COMPACT_ATOMS: atom_id res chain seq x y z
N MET A 1 -22.35 21.37 -14.46
CA MET A 1 -22.97 20.05 -14.65
C MET A 1 -22.52 19.19 -13.48
N ALA A 2 -23.34 18.65 -12.59
CA ALA A 2 -24.69 18.89 -12.10
C ALA A 2 -24.67 18.35 -10.65
N GLU A 3 -25.54 18.84 -9.77
CA GLU A 3 -25.62 18.55 -8.32
C GLU A 3 -25.99 17.08 -7.98
N SER A 4 -25.22 16.09 -8.47
CA SER A 4 -25.43 14.65 -8.20
C SER A 4 -24.36 14.01 -7.31
N ASP A 5 -23.40 14.77 -6.77
CA ASP A 5 -22.29 14.24 -5.95
C ASP A 5 -22.63 14.10 -4.44
N GLU A 6 -23.87 14.42 -4.02
CA GLU A 6 -24.22 14.44 -2.59
C GLU A 6 -24.63 13.08 -2.00
N GLU A 7 -25.07 12.13 -2.84
CA GLU A 7 -25.57 10.84 -2.39
C GLU A 7 -24.59 9.73 -2.79
N ARG A 8 -23.86 9.21 -1.81
CA ARG A 8 -22.95 8.07 -2.03
C ARG A 8 -23.75 6.85 -2.53
N PRO A 9 -23.13 5.87 -3.22
CA PRO A 9 -23.80 4.64 -3.62
C PRO A 9 -24.46 3.86 -2.45
N ASP A 10 -24.03 4.14 -1.22
CA ASP A 10 -24.59 3.61 0.02
C ASP A 10 -25.66 4.50 0.68
N GLY A 11 -26.13 5.54 0.00
CA GLY A 11 -27.20 6.44 0.46
C GLY A 11 -26.78 7.47 1.51
N ARG A 12 -25.49 7.55 1.87
CA ARG A 12 -25.00 8.50 2.88
C ARG A 12 -24.75 9.89 2.29
N ARG A 13 -25.13 10.92 3.05
CA ARG A 13 -24.82 12.33 2.75
C ARG A 13 -23.48 12.74 3.35
N VAL A 14 -22.65 13.34 2.53
CA VAL A 14 -21.33 13.86 2.93
C VAL A 14 -21.52 15.14 3.76
N THR A 15 -20.76 15.31 4.84
CA THR A 15 -20.78 16.57 5.61
C THR A 15 -20.11 17.70 4.82
N SER A 16 -20.43 18.96 5.16
CA SER A 16 -19.78 20.12 4.53
C SER A 16 -18.25 20.08 4.64
N GLU A 17 -17.73 19.63 5.79
CA GLU A 17 -16.32 19.55 6.09
C GLU A 17 -15.62 18.46 5.26
N THR A 18 -16.25 17.30 5.11
CA THR A 18 -15.73 16.24 4.24
C THR A 18 -15.80 16.65 2.77
N HIS A 19 -16.82 17.39 2.37
CA HIS A 19 -16.90 17.93 1.00
C HIS A 19 -15.75 18.93 0.72
N GLN A 20 -15.45 19.84 1.66
CA GLN A 20 -14.32 20.77 1.54
C GLN A 20 -12.98 20.03 1.43
N LEU A 21 -12.77 18.98 2.23
CA LEU A 21 -11.59 18.12 2.11
C LEU A 21 -11.47 17.52 0.70
N ARG A 22 -12.55 16.93 0.18
CA ARG A 22 -12.56 16.30 -1.15
C ARG A 22 -12.27 17.31 -2.26
N GLN A 23 -12.81 18.52 -2.16
CA GLN A 23 -12.48 19.61 -3.08
C GLN A 23 -11.00 19.97 -3.02
N ALA A 24 -10.43 20.15 -1.83
CA ALA A 24 -9.01 20.46 -1.67
C ALA A 24 -8.12 19.34 -2.25
N THR A 25 -8.46 18.07 -2.03
CA THR A 25 -7.72 16.94 -2.62
C THR A 25 -7.83 16.90 -4.14
N ARG A 26 -9.02 17.20 -4.67
CA ARG A 26 -9.26 17.27 -6.11
C ARG A 26 -8.45 18.38 -6.76
N GLU A 27 -8.41 19.56 -6.15
CA GLU A 27 -7.62 20.69 -6.62
C GLU A 27 -6.13 20.35 -6.70
N LEU A 28 -5.57 19.72 -5.65
CA LEU A 28 -4.19 19.24 -5.69
C LEU A 28 -3.99 18.22 -6.83
N ARG A 29 -4.89 17.25 -6.97
CA ARG A 29 -4.81 16.24 -8.03
C ARG A 29 -4.78 16.86 -9.41
N LEU A 30 -5.71 17.78 -9.70
CA LEU A 30 -5.81 18.46 -10.99
C LEU A 30 -4.56 19.28 -11.29
N HIS A 31 -4.01 20.00 -10.30
CA HIS A 31 -2.73 20.71 -10.46
C HIS A 31 -1.58 19.76 -10.80
N LEU A 32 -1.49 18.60 -10.14
CA LEU A 32 -0.44 17.61 -10.44
C LEU A 32 -0.59 17.00 -11.85
N ASP A 33 -1.83 16.84 -12.34
CA ASP A 33 -2.14 16.32 -13.67
C ASP A 33 -1.72 17.28 -14.80
N GLU A 34 -1.56 18.58 -14.51
CA GLU A 34 -1.06 19.57 -15.47
C GLU A 34 0.41 19.37 -15.84
N LEU A 35 1.20 18.64 -15.04
CA LEU A 35 2.60 18.35 -15.39
C LEU A 35 2.66 17.27 -16.49
N PRO A 36 3.27 17.55 -17.66
CA PRO A 36 3.46 16.53 -18.69
C PRO A 36 4.27 15.34 -18.17
N ILE A 37 3.95 14.15 -18.67
CA ILE A 37 4.76 12.94 -18.44
C ILE A 37 5.63 12.70 -19.66
N ASP A 38 6.95 12.75 -19.48
CA ASP A 38 7.93 12.37 -20.49
C ASP A 38 8.85 11.26 -19.97
N TYR A 39 8.81 10.11 -20.65
CA TYR A 39 9.76 9.02 -20.44
C TYR A 39 11.05 9.32 -21.21
N ARG A 40 12.15 9.48 -20.48
CA ARG A 40 13.48 9.74 -21.05
C ARG A 40 14.34 8.46 -20.95
N PRO A 41 14.25 7.51 -21.89
CA PRO A 41 15.05 6.28 -21.84
C PRO A 41 16.55 6.54 -22.12
N ASP A 42 16.88 7.73 -22.61
CA ASP A 42 18.23 8.17 -22.98
C ASP A 42 19.10 8.61 -21.80
N VAL A 43 18.59 8.56 -20.55
CA VAL A 43 19.33 8.95 -19.34
C VAL A 43 19.85 7.75 -18.56
N SER A 44 20.75 7.99 -17.61
CA SER A 44 21.27 6.95 -16.73
C SER A 44 20.17 6.32 -15.86
N GLY A 45 20.35 5.05 -15.49
CA GLY A 45 19.34 4.29 -14.73
C GLY A 45 18.86 4.96 -13.44
N ASP A 46 19.74 5.63 -12.68
CA ASP A 46 19.36 6.36 -11.47
C ASP A 46 18.46 7.58 -11.77
N ARG A 47 18.71 8.25 -12.90
CA ARG A 47 17.89 9.37 -13.38
C ARG A 47 16.56 8.88 -13.94
N PHE A 48 16.56 7.74 -14.64
CA PHE A 48 15.34 7.11 -15.13
C PHE A 48 14.42 6.72 -13.97
N LEU A 49 14.95 6.02 -12.95
CA LEU A 49 14.21 5.67 -11.74
C LEU A 49 13.69 6.91 -10.99
N ALA A 50 14.46 8.00 -10.98
CA ALA A 50 14.02 9.27 -10.41
C ALA A 50 12.86 9.89 -11.18
N GLY A 51 12.91 9.87 -12.51
CA GLY A 51 11.81 10.31 -13.36
C GLY A 51 10.53 9.51 -13.10
N LEU A 52 10.63 8.18 -12.97
CA LEU A 52 9.48 7.31 -12.69
C LEU A 52 8.79 7.62 -11.36
N ALA A 53 9.56 8.02 -10.34
CA ALA A 53 9.04 8.15 -8.99
C ALA A 53 7.92 9.19 -8.86
N PHE A 54 8.06 10.38 -9.48
CA PHE A 54 6.97 11.36 -9.43
C PHE A 54 5.75 10.92 -10.23
N MET A 55 5.94 10.32 -11.41
CA MET A 55 4.82 9.81 -12.21
C MET A 55 3.98 8.81 -11.42
N PHE A 56 4.68 7.91 -10.72
CA PHE A 56 4.07 6.90 -9.89
C PHE A 56 3.40 7.46 -8.63
N ALA A 57 4.03 8.45 -7.97
CA ALA A 57 3.41 9.14 -6.84
C ALA A 57 2.15 9.91 -7.27
N ARG A 58 2.18 10.58 -8.42
CA ARG A 58 1.01 11.24 -9.01
C ARG A 58 -0.11 10.23 -9.29
N GLN A 59 0.21 9.12 -9.96
CA GLN A 59 -0.75 8.07 -10.30
C GLN A 59 -1.48 7.57 -9.04
N ARG A 60 -0.74 7.24 -7.99
CA ARG A 60 -1.33 6.71 -6.77
C ARG A 60 -2.13 7.74 -6.00
N TYR A 61 -1.72 9.01 -6.02
CA TYR A 61 -2.52 10.07 -5.43
C TYR A 61 -3.88 10.18 -6.15
N ALA A 62 -3.87 10.14 -7.49
CA ALA A 62 -5.09 10.10 -8.28
C ALA A 62 -5.94 8.84 -8.01
N CYS A 63 -5.30 7.67 -7.85
CA CYS A 63 -5.99 6.42 -7.50
C CYS A 63 -6.63 6.47 -6.10
N ALA A 64 -5.91 7.03 -5.12
CA ALA A 64 -6.42 7.20 -3.76
C ALA A 64 -7.62 8.16 -3.74
N GLU A 65 -7.53 9.27 -4.46
CA GLU A 65 -8.64 10.22 -4.62
C GLU A 65 -9.83 9.60 -5.34
N SER A 66 -9.62 8.82 -6.41
CA SER A 66 -10.72 8.20 -7.17
C SER A 66 -11.49 7.13 -6.39
N LEU A 67 -10.87 6.52 -5.37
CA LEU A 67 -11.53 5.53 -4.51
C LEU A 67 -12.41 6.20 -3.43
N ILE A 68 -12.22 7.49 -3.15
CA ILE A 68 -13.02 8.20 -2.16
C ILE A 68 -14.47 8.24 -2.63
N GLY A 69 -15.38 7.71 -1.82
CA GLY A 69 -16.80 7.72 -2.15
C GLY A 69 -17.21 6.69 -3.22
N ALA A 70 -16.26 5.89 -3.72
CA ALA A 70 -16.56 4.81 -4.68
C ALA A 70 -17.44 3.70 -4.06
N GLY A 71 -17.52 3.65 -2.73
CA GLY A 71 -18.26 2.59 -2.03
C GLY A 71 -17.51 1.27 -1.97
N PHE A 72 -16.19 1.26 -2.23
CA PHE A 72 -15.29 0.12 -2.07
C PHE A 72 -13.83 0.59 -1.93
N GLY A 73 -12.92 -0.32 -1.60
CA GLY A 73 -11.48 -0.08 -1.58
C GLY A 73 -10.99 0.84 -0.46
N GLY A 74 -11.79 1.13 0.58
CA GLY A 74 -11.40 2.07 1.64
C GLY A 74 -10.06 1.73 2.30
N THR A 75 -9.84 0.44 2.61
CA THR A 75 -8.56 -0.01 3.20
C THR A 75 -7.37 0.10 2.23
N VAL A 76 -7.63 0.06 0.92
CA VAL A 76 -6.63 0.23 -0.15
C VAL A 76 -6.10 1.66 -0.18
N ILE A 77 -6.97 2.65 0.04
CA ILE A 77 -6.59 4.08 0.16
C ILE A 77 -5.54 4.25 1.28
N GLY A 78 -5.74 3.60 2.42
CA GLY A 78 -4.77 3.64 3.53
C GLY A 78 -3.40 3.09 3.14
N SER A 79 -3.37 2.00 2.38
CA SER A 79 -2.12 1.40 1.90
C SER A 79 -1.38 2.32 0.91
N MET A 80 -2.12 2.93 -0.03
CA MET A 80 -1.55 3.90 -0.97
C MET A 80 -1.04 5.17 -0.27
N ALA A 81 -1.80 5.72 0.67
CA ALA A 81 -1.41 6.89 1.46
C ALA A 81 -0.10 6.64 2.23
N ARG A 82 0.01 5.46 2.88
CA ARG A 82 1.25 5.05 3.55
C ARG A 82 2.42 4.95 2.57
N SER A 83 2.19 4.37 1.40
CA SER A 83 3.22 4.23 0.37
C SER A 83 3.73 5.58 -0.13
N LEU A 84 2.81 6.52 -0.42
CA LEU A 84 3.14 7.90 -0.83
C LEU A 84 3.94 8.65 0.22
N PHE A 85 3.61 8.44 1.49
CA PHE A 85 4.33 9.09 2.59
C PHE A 85 5.77 8.61 2.71
N VAL A 86 5.99 7.29 2.71
CA VAL A 86 7.33 6.72 2.81
C VAL A 86 8.17 7.12 1.59
N ASP A 87 7.57 7.15 0.40
CA ASP A 87 8.22 7.65 -0.81
C ASP A 87 8.57 9.14 -0.68
N GLY A 88 7.66 9.98 -0.19
CA GLY A 88 7.93 11.39 0.09
C GLY A 88 9.11 11.61 1.05
N LEU A 89 9.24 10.77 2.10
CA LEU A 89 10.41 10.82 2.99
C LEU A 89 11.71 10.49 2.26
N ARG A 90 11.71 9.46 1.40
CA ARG A 90 12.88 9.11 0.56
C ARG A 90 13.29 10.29 -0.30
N TRP A 91 12.33 10.93 -0.96
CA TRP A 91 12.60 12.04 -1.87
C TRP A 91 13.01 13.32 -1.18
N LEU A 92 12.59 13.57 0.06
CA LEU A 92 13.17 14.65 0.85
C LEU A 92 14.61 14.36 1.29
N TRP A 93 14.92 13.10 1.58
CA TRP A 93 16.28 12.69 1.93
C TRP A 93 17.23 12.79 0.72
N ILE A 94 16.75 12.42 -0.48
CA ILE A 94 17.48 12.62 -1.75
C ILE A 94 17.53 14.11 -2.10
N GLY A 95 16.44 14.85 -1.97
CA GLY A 95 16.36 16.26 -2.33
C GLY A 95 17.28 17.16 -1.50
N ASP A 96 17.65 16.74 -0.28
CA ASP A 96 18.67 17.40 0.53
C ASP A 96 20.08 17.32 -0.06
N GLU A 97 20.39 16.21 -0.73
CA GLU A 97 21.69 15.94 -1.32
C GLU A 97 21.46 15.13 -2.59
N PRO A 98 21.20 15.80 -3.73
CA PRO A 98 20.80 15.18 -4.99
C PRO A 98 21.65 13.97 -5.44
N ASP A 99 22.93 13.94 -5.11
CA ASP A 99 23.84 12.84 -5.44
C ASP A 99 23.46 11.52 -4.75
N ARG A 100 22.72 11.58 -3.64
CA ARG A 100 22.12 10.41 -2.99
C ARG A 100 21.16 9.65 -3.89
N ARG A 101 20.67 10.25 -4.98
CA ARG A 101 19.86 9.57 -6.01
C ARG A 101 20.53 8.29 -6.51
N ARG A 102 21.87 8.24 -6.56
CA ARG A 102 22.58 7.00 -6.93
C ARG A 102 22.18 5.81 -6.05
N ALA A 103 21.79 6.03 -4.79
CA ALA A 103 21.36 4.99 -3.88
C ALA A 103 20.14 4.18 -4.36
N LEU A 104 19.37 4.70 -5.33
CA LEU A 104 18.31 3.96 -6.03
C LEU A 104 18.86 2.68 -6.71
N LEU A 105 20.08 2.75 -7.25
CA LEU A 105 20.74 1.61 -7.89
C LEU A 105 21.23 0.58 -6.85
N GLY A 106 21.67 1.06 -5.69
CA GLY A 106 22.02 0.20 -4.55
C GLY A 106 20.80 -0.52 -3.98
N ASP A 107 19.66 0.17 -3.89
CA ASP A 107 18.40 -0.44 -3.43
C ASP A 107 17.86 -1.45 -4.46
N LEU A 108 17.91 -1.14 -5.77
CA LEU A 108 17.58 -2.09 -6.84
C LEU A 108 18.43 -3.37 -6.76
N ARG A 109 19.75 -3.24 -6.56
CA ARG A 109 20.65 -4.39 -6.34
C ARG A 109 20.21 -5.23 -5.14
N ASP A 110 19.97 -4.58 -4.00
CA ASP A 110 19.60 -5.26 -2.75
C ASP A 110 18.22 -5.92 -2.84
N GLU A 111 17.29 -5.36 -3.61
CA GLU A 111 15.98 -5.94 -3.91
C GLU A 111 16.08 -7.20 -4.74
N ARG A 112 16.82 -7.16 -5.85
CA ARG A 112 17.07 -8.36 -6.66
C ARG A 112 17.70 -9.47 -5.82
N ASN A 113 18.70 -9.11 -5.02
CA ASN A 113 19.38 -10.08 -4.17
C ASN A 113 18.42 -10.68 -3.12
N ARG A 114 17.56 -9.85 -2.51
CA ARG A 114 16.53 -10.31 -1.56
C ARG A 114 15.52 -11.25 -2.22
N LEU A 115 15.13 -11.00 -3.47
CA LEU A 115 14.23 -11.89 -4.21
C LEU A 115 14.91 -13.23 -4.52
N CYS A 116 16.15 -13.25 -5.01
CA CYS A 116 16.88 -14.50 -5.23
C CYS A 116 17.06 -15.30 -3.92
N ILE A 117 17.41 -14.62 -2.82
CA ILE A 117 17.51 -15.27 -1.50
C ILE A 117 16.16 -15.83 -1.04
N LEU A 118 15.06 -15.11 -1.30
CA LEU A 118 13.74 -15.58 -0.93
C LEU A 118 13.38 -16.86 -1.70
N LEU A 119 13.61 -16.89 -3.02
CA LEU A 119 13.41 -18.09 -3.85
C LEU A 119 14.20 -19.29 -3.30
N GLU A 120 15.47 -19.09 -2.94
CA GLU A 120 16.30 -20.12 -2.30
C GLU A 120 15.77 -20.57 -0.92
N GLN A 121 15.24 -19.65 -0.12
CA GLN A 121 14.75 -19.95 1.24
C GLN A 121 13.40 -20.65 1.26
N THR A 122 12.59 -20.44 0.23
CA THR A 122 11.26 -21.05 0.09
C THR A 122 11.26 -22.28 -0.80
N ASP A 123 12.40 -22.63 -1.40
CA ASP A 123 12.52 -23.62 -2.48
C ASP A 123 11.59 -23.32 -3.67
N ALA A 124 11.20 -22.05 -3.83
CA ALA A 124 10.24 -21.63 -4.84
C ALA A 124 10.93 -21.39 -6.19
N THR A 125 10.28 -21.79 -7.27
CA THR A 125 10.70 -21.53 -8.64
C THR A 125 9.98 -20.33 -9.23
N LEU A 126 10.70 -19.58 -10.06
CA LEU A 126 10.17 -18.45 -10.80
C LEU A 126 10.61 -18.56 -12.26
N GLY A 127 9.79 -19.21 -13.10
CA GLY A 127 10.14 -19.61 -14.46
C GLY A 127 10.51 -18.44 -15.40
N ASN A 128 10.12 -17.21 -15.04
CA ASN A 128 10.47 -15.98 -15.75
C ASN A 128 11.23 -14.98 -14.86
N GLU A 129 12.06 -15.47 -13.92
CA GLU A 129 12.86 -14.65 -12.98
C GLU A 129 13.53 -13.43 -13.63
N PRO A 130 14.21 -13.55 -14.79
CA PRO A 130 14.84 -12.39 -15.44
C PRO A 130 13.90 -11.21 -15.70
N ARG A 131 12.63 -11.48 -16.01
CA ARG A 131 11.62 -10.43 -16.29
C ARG A 131 11.06 -9.78 -15.04
N TRP A 132 11.02 -10.50 -13.93
CA TRP A 132 10.71 -9.91 -12.62
C TRP A 132 11.83 -9.03 -12.09
N LEU A 133 13.08 -9.42 -12.34
CA LEU A 133 14.24 -8.67 -11.86
C LEU A 133 14.57 -7.49 -12.79
N MET A 134 14.17 -7.56 -14.07
CA MET A 134 14.44 -6.52 -15.06
C MET A 134 13.35 -6.45 -16.17
N PRO A 135 12.18 -5.83 -15.90
CA PRO A 135 11.09 -5.79 -16.88
C PRO A 135 11.30 -4.78 -18.02
N LEU A 136 12.30 -3.88 -17.92
CA LEU A 136 12.60 -2.83 -18.93
C LEU A 136 14.05 -2.92 -19.44
N PRO A 137 14.46 -4.00 -20.15
CA PRO A 137 15.84 -4.28 -20.60
C PRO A 137 16.58 -3.10 -21.24
N ASP A 138 15.86 -2.30 -22.02
CA ASP A 138 16.44 -1.33 -22.95
C ASP A 138 16.91 -0.03 -22.28
N ILE A 139 16.67 0.12 -20.98
CA ILE A 139 17.13 1.30 -20.24
C ILE A 139 18.59 1.14 -19.86
N ALA A 140 19.38 2.15 -20.24
CA ALA A 140 20.83 2.14 -20.09
C ALA A 140 21.28 1.73 -18.68
N ASP A 141 22.10 0.68 -18.66
CA ASP A 141 22.75 0.10 -17.48
C ASP A 141 21.81 -0.49 -16.43
N LEU A 142 20.47 -0.48 -16.61
CA LEU A 142 19.56 -0.98 -15.57
C LEU A 142 19.69 -2.49 -15.28
N THR A 143 20.33 -3.22 -16.19
CA THR A 143 20.68 -4.64 -16.07
C THR A 143 21.74 -4.92 -15.00
N GLY A 144 22.49 -3.90 -14.57
CA GLY A 144 23.65 -4.04 -13.69
C GLY A 144 24.91 -4.58 -14.39
N GLN A 145 24.87 -4.78 -15.72
CA GLN A 145 25.99 -5.35 -16.48
C GLN A 145 27.26 -4.49 -16.46
N SER A 146 27.17 -3.17 -16.27
CA SER A 146 28.38 -2.35 -16.12
C SER A 146 29.14 -2.63 -14.83
N MET A 147 28.51 -3.32 -13.86
CA MET A 147 28.99 -3.51 -12.49
C MET A 147 29.21 -2.19 -11.72
N SER A 148 28.83 -1.04 -12.28
CA SER A 148 29.10 0.28 -11.70
C SER A 148 28.29 0.58 -10.42
N TRP A 149 27.35 -0.31 -10.09
CA TRP A 149 26.44 -0.20 -8.96
C TRP A 149 26.88 -1.01 -7.74
N LEU A 150 27.90 -1.86 -7.88
CA LEU A 150 28.27 -2.83 -6.83
C LEU A 150 28.61 -2.17 -5.50
N ASP A 151 29.25 -1.00 -5.52
CA ASP A 151 29.67 -0.28 -4.31
C ASP A 151 28.69 0.83 -3.90
N VAL A 152 27.58 0.99 -4.63
CA VAL A 152 26.60 2.02 -4.35
C VAL A 152 25.82 1.66 -3.08
N PRO A 153 25.70 2.58 -2.10
CA PRO A 153 24.93 2.32 -0.89
C PRO A 153 23.44 2.22 -1.22
N ALA A 154 22.71 1.33 -0.56
CA ALA A 154 21.26 1.26 -0.68
C ALA A 154 20.57 2.39 0.12
N LEU A 155 19.31 2.66 -0.21
CA LEU A 155 18.50 3.66 0.48
C LEU A 155 18.29 3.31 1.96
N PRO A 156 18.13 4.30 2.86
CA PRO A 156 17.69 4.06 4.23
C PRO A 156 16.31 3.38 4.24
N ASN A 157 16.09 2.46 5.19
CA ASN A 157 14.78 1.82 5.33
C ASN A 157 13.74 2.78 5.94
N GLU A 158 12.46 2.39 5.93
CA GLU A 158 11.36 3.24 6.42
C GLU A 158 11.60 3.79 7.84
N ASN A 159 12.07 2.95 8.77
CA ASN A 159 12.32 3.38 10.15
C ASN A 159 13.50 4.35 10.22
N GLU A 160 14.56 4.12 9.43
CA GLU A 160 15.71 5.03 9.34
C GLU A 160 15.30 6.39 8.78
N LEU A 161 14.46 6.43 7.74
CA LEU A 161 13.93 7.67 7.16
C LEU A 161 13.02 8.41 8.14
N LEU A 162 12.14 7.69 8.83
CA LEU A 162 11.27 8.23 9.86
C LEU A 162 12.08 8.81 11.03
N ASP A 163 13.07 8.07 11.53
CA ASP A 163 13.92 8.53 12.63
C ASP A 163 14.78 9.72 12.21
N ASP A 164 15.36 9.71 11.00
CA ASP A 164 16.11 10.84 10.45
C ASP A 164 15.22 12.08 10.34
N PHE A 165 14.05 11.96 9.72
CA PHE A 165 13.06 13.02 9.61
C PHE A 165 12.67 13.59 10.98
N LEU A 166 12.35 12.72 11.95
CA LEU A 166 11.98 13.13 13.31
C LEU A 166 13.15 13.76 14.09
N SER A 167 14.39 13.42 13.76
CA SER A 167 15.59 13.90 14.46
C SER A 167 16.08 15.26 13.97
N ARG A 168 15.78 15.66 12.72
CA ARG A 168 16.27 16.90 12.08
C ARG A 168 15.47 18.17 12.44
N ARG A 169 14.60 18.09 13.45
CA ARG A 169 13.74 19.20 13.85
C ARG A 169 14.56 20.35 14.46
N GLY A 170 14.53 21.52 13.81
CA GLY A 170 14.99 22.77 14.43
C GLY A 170 16.44 23.21 14.16
N VAL A 171 17.12 22.71 13.12
CA VAL A 171 18.33 23.39 12.64
C VAL A 171 17.89 24.64 11.86
N GLY A 172 17.60 25.70 12.60
CA GLY A 172 17.41 27.04 12.04
C GLY A 172 18.71 27.47 11.39
N SER A 173 18.85 27.20 10.09
CA SER A 173 19.77 27.96 9.26
C SER A 173 19.17 29.36 9.16
N SER A 174 19.88 30.36 9.70
CA SER A 174 19.57 31.78 9.57
C SER A 174 19.14 32.11 8.14
N PRO A 175 18.28 33.13 7.94
CA PRO A 175 17.85 33.59 6.62
C PRO A 175 19.00 34.30 5.88
N GLY A 176 20.09 33.58 5.62
CA GLY A 176 21.03 33.91 4.55
C GLY A 176 20.49 33.42 3.22
N ASN A 177 21.20 33.71 2.12
CA ASN A 177 20.89 33.29 0.75
C ASN A 177 20.74 31.75 0.59
N VAL A 178 19.62 31.22 1.05
CA VAL A 178 19.18 29.84 0.82
C VAL A 178 18.43 29.85 -0.50
N SER A 179 18.80 28.94 -1.42
CA SER A 179 18.13 28.83 -2.72
C SER A 179 16.62 28.65 -2.55
N GLU A 180 15.83 29.20 -3.47
CA GLU A 180 14.36 29.13 -3.44
C GLU A 180 13.85 27.68 -3.33
N HIS A 181 14.54 26.75 -3.99
CA HIS A 181 14.24 25.32 -3.89
C HIS A 181 14.46 24.76 -2.47
N ALA A 182 15.53 25.18 -1.79
CA ALA A 182 15.76 24.78 -0.39
C ALA A 182 14.72 25.39 0.57
N GLN A 183 14.11 26.54 0.21
CA GLN A 183 12.96 27.07 0.94
C GLN A 183 11.70 26.23 0.70
N LEU A 184 11.45 25.74 -0.51
CA LEU A 184 10.36 24.82 -0.81
C LEU A 184 10.50 23.47 -0.10
N LEU A 185 11.70 22.88 -0.10
CA LEU A 185 12.00 21.67 0.68
C LEU A 185 11.75 21.90 2.17
N ARG A 186 12.10 23.06 2.70
CA ARG A 186 11.83 23.44 4.10
C ARG A 186 10.33 23.56 4.37
N ARG A 187 9.58 24.29 3.54
CA ARG A 187 8.11 24.41 3.68
C ARG A 187 7.43 23.04 3.63
N THR A 188 7.87 22.16 2.74
CA THR A 188 7.32 20.81 2.63
C THR A 188 7.66 19.93 3.83
N ARG A 189 8.86 20.08 4.39
CA ARG A 189 9.20 19.47 5.68
C ARG A 189 8.33 20.01 6.80
N GLU A 190 8.05 21.31 6.83
CA GLU A 190 7.13 21.89 7.80
C GLU A 190 5.73 21.29 7.66
N LEU A 191 5.30 20.97 6.43
CA LEU A 191 4.04 20.24 6.23
C LEU A 191 4.08 18.82 6.82
N LEU A 192 5.20 18.12 6.65
CA LEU A 192 5.39 16.81 7.28
C LEU A 192 5.51 16.90 8.81
N ASP A 193 6.01 18.04 9.30
CA ASP A 193 6.24 18.32 10.70
C ASP A 193 4.99 18.88 11.39
N MET A 194 3.90 19.05 10.64
CA MET A 194 2.62 19.47 11.18
C MET A 194 2.13 18.50 12.23
N SER A 195 1.62 19.13 13.27
CA SER A 195 0.91 18.54 14.38
C SER A 195 -0.20 17.61 13.87
N GLY A 196 0.05 16.31 13.97
CA GLY A 196 -0.88 15.24 13.57
C GLY A 196 -0.38 14.29 12.51
N LEU A 197 0.59 14.66 11.67
CA LEU A 197 1.08 13.74 10.64
C LEU A 197 1.86 12.56 11.24
N ARG A 198 2.64 12.80 12.30
CA ARG A 198 3.26 11.71 13.08
C ARG A 198 2.21 10.73 13.62
N GLY A 199 1.07 11.25 14.05
CA GLY A 199 -0.04 10.43 14.50
C GLY A 199 -0.71 9.67 13.36
N ALA A 200 -0.90 10.33 12.23
CA ALA A 200 -1.46 9.77 11.02
C ALA A 200 -0.65 8.57 10.50
N VAL A 201 0.69 8.69 10.47
CA VAL A 201 1.59 7.60 10.06
C VAL A 201 1.49 6.39 10.99
N MET A 202 1.32 6.61 12.30
CA MET A 202 1.17 5.52 13.26
C MET A 202 -0.18 4.81 13.13
N VAL A 203 -1.24 5.52 12.75
CA VAL A 203 -2.54 4.93 12.41
C VAL A 203 -2.43 4.15 11.10
N LEU A 204 -1.77 4.71 10.09
CA LEU A 204 -1.51 4.07 8.79
C LEU A 204 -0.68 2.79 8.89
N ALA A 205 0.24 2.69 9.86
CA ALA A 205 1.01 1.47 10.13
C ALA A 205 0.13 0.25 10.46
N HIS A 206 -1.16 0.46 10.72
CA HIS A 206 -2.13 -0.60 10.90
C HIS A 206 -3.26 -0.53 9.88
N ALA A 207 -3.72 0.67 9.52
CA ALA A 207 -4.84 0.82 8.62
C ALA A 207 -4.50 0.64 7.12
N GLY A 208 -3.22 0.69 6.74
CA GLY A 208 -2.73 0.43 5.38
C GLY A 208 -2.32 -1.02 5.10
N HIS A 209 -2.71 -1.96 5.96
CA HIS A 209 -2.44 -3.39 5.84
C HIS A 209 -3.75 -4.16 5.92
N GLY A 210 -3.79 -5.35 5.32
CA GLY A 210 -4.89 -6.28 5.52
C GLY A 210 -4.82 -6.80 6.95
N ASN A 211 -5.50 -6.13 7.89
CA ASN A 211 -5.73 -6.67 9.24
C ASN A 211 -6.99 -6.09 9.89
N TYR A 212 -7.34 -6.62 11.08
CA TYR A 212 -8.48 -6.18 11.88
C TYR A 212 -8.57 -4.66 12.06
N LEU A 213 -7.49 -3.95 12.42
CA LEU A 213 -7.52 -2.49 12.60
C LEU A 213 -7.74 -1.75 11.29
N GLY A 214 -7.23 -2.29 10.17
CA GLY A 214 -7.55 -1.81 8.83
C GLY A 214 -9.04 -1.96 8.52
N LEU A 215 -9.62 -3.12 8.78
CA LEU A 215 -11.07 -3.33 8.58
C LEU A 215 -11.92 -2.40 9.47
N LEU A 216 -11.48 -2.12 10.71
CA LEU A 216 -12.16 -1.16 11.59
C LEU A 216 -12.21 0.27 10.99
N SER A 217 -11.29 0.63 10.09
CA SER A 217 -11.29 1.96 9.46
C SER A 217 -12.45 2.16 8.47
N SER A 218 -13.08 1.06 8.03
CA SER A 218 -14.13 1.06 7.02
C SER A 218 -15.53 0.90 7.62
N PHE A 219 -15.71 1.08 8.94
CA PHE A 219 -17.06 1.16 9.50
C PHE A 219 -17.81 2.37 8.95
N THR A 220 -19.10 2.21 8.70
CA THR A 220 -19.98 3.37 8.52
C THR A 220 -20.30 3.99 9.88
N ASP A 221 -20.75 5.25 9.92
CA ASP A 221 -21.10 5.94 11.17
C ASP A 221 -22.30 5.31 11.90
N ASP A 222 -23.14 4.60 11.16
CA ASP A 222 -24.24 3.76 11.65
C ASP A 222 -23.81 2.30 11.86
N GLY A 223 -22.51 2.00 11.93
CA GLY A 223 -21.99 0.72 12.41
C GLY A 223 -22.12 -0.47 11.46
N ALA A 224 -22.53 -0.27 10.21
CA ALA A 224 -22.42 -1.30 9.18
C ALA A 224 -20.93 -1.54 8.85
N ALA A 225 -20.60 -2.80 8.54
CA ALA A 225 -19.30 -3.12 7.95
C ALA A 225 -19.26 -2.47 6.56
N GLY A 226 -18.73 -1.25 6.49
CA GLY A 226 -18.69 -0.47 5.28
C GLY A 226 -17.58 -0.93 4.35
N HIS A 227 -17.79 -0.66 3.07
CA HIS A 227 -16.81 -0.88 2.03
C HIS A 227 -15.89 0.34 1.84
N ASP A 228 -16.21 1.46 2.50
CA ASP A 228 -15.57 2.77 2.35
C ASP A 228 -15.18 3.37 3.72
N LEU A 229 -14.29 4.36 3.73
CA LEU A 229 -13.71 4.94 4.93
C LEU A 229 -14.70 5.81 5.71
N ARG A 230 -14.42 5.88 7.02
CA ARG A 230 -14.91 6.96 7.88
C ARG A 230 -14.27 8.28 7.50
N ALA A 231 -14.99 9.38 7.70
CA ALA A 231 -14.51 10.72 7.35
C ALA A 231 -13.19 11.09 8.04
N ASP A 232 -12.97 10.64 9.28
CA ASP A 232 -11.71 10.86 10.00
C ASP A 232 -10.52 10.08 9.40
N HIS A 233 -10.75 8.86 8.89
CA HIS A 233 -9.73 8.06 8.21
C HIS A 233 -9.47 8.56 6.80
N GLU A 234 -10.53 8.95 6.07
CA GLU A 234 -10.42 9.61 4.77
C GLU A 234 -9.55 10.88 4.88
N ALA A 235 -9.85 11.76 5.84
CA ALA A 235 -9.08 12.96 6.11
C ALA A 235 -7.61 12.65 6.44
N LEU A 236 -7.38 11.70 7.34
CA LEU A 236 -6.05 11.31 7.76
C LEU A 236 -5.23 10.73 6.60
N PHE A 237 -5.82 9.86 5.79
CA PHE A 237 -5.12 9.22 4.67
C PHE A 237 -4.84 10.23 3.56
N MET A 238 -5.80 11.11 3.24
CA MET A 238 -5.61 12.08 2.18
C MET A 238 -4.67 13.22 2.57
N GLN A 239 -4.63 13.63 3.84
CA GLN A 239 -3.57 14.51 4.33
C GLN A 239 -2.20 13.88 4.06
N VAL A 240 -2.01 12.63 4.48
CA VAL A 240 -0.73 11.94 4.35
C VAL A 240 -0.33 11.74 2.88
N ALA A 241 -1.28 11.33 2.04
CA ALA A 241 -1.07 11.15 0.61
C ALA A 241 -0.68 12.46 -0.07
N SER A 242 -1.35 13.57 0.27
CA SER A 242 -1.13 14.90 -0.31
C SER A 242 0.25 15.45 0.02
N VAL A 243 0.69 15.30 1.28
CA VAL A 243 2.04 15.73 1.67
C VAL A 243 3.09 14.80 1.06
N GLY A 244 2.83 13.50 0.99
CA GLY A 244 3.72 12.52 0.36
C GLY A 244 3.99 12.81 -1.11
N VAL A 245 2.93 13.05 -1.91
CA VAL A 245 3.08 13.35 -3.35
C VAL A 245 3.78 14.69 -3.60
N ALA A 246 3.51 15.72 -2.79
CA ALA A 246 4.21 17.00 -2.88
C ALA A 246 5.70 16.86 -2.52
N ALA A 247 6.03 16.08 -1.49
CA ALA A 247 7.40 15.78 -1.11
C ALA A 247 8.16 15.01 -2.20
N THR A 248 7.52 14.02 -2.84
CA THR A 248 8.10 13.31 -4.00
C THR A 248 8.32 14.26 -5.18
N LEU A 249 7.36 15.11 -5.52
CA LEU A 249 7.50 16.10 -6.60
C LEU A 249 8.70 17.02 -6.39
N ILE A 250 8.84 17.58 -5.19
CA ILE A 250 9.89 18.56 -4.91
C ILE A 250 11.25 17.87 -4.83
N GLY A 251 11.33 16.71 -4.19
CA GLY A 251 12.57 15.94 -4.10
C GLY A 251 13.07 15.45 -5.46
N THR A 252 12.18 14.97 -6.33
CA THR A 252 12.54 14.58 -7.71
C THR A 252 12.99 15.78 -8.53
N ALA A 253 12.28 16.92 -8.45
CA ALA A 253 12.68 18.15 -9.12
C ALA A 253 14.04 18.70 -8.66
N ALA A 254 14.43 18.42 -7.40
CA ALA A 254 15.77 18.71 -6.86
C ALA A 254 16.83 17.78 -7.45
N ALA A 255 16.49 16.50 -7.54
CA ALA A 255 17.43 15.42 -7.84
C ALA A 255 17.77 15.32 -9.33
N VAL A 256 16.82 15.65 -10.20
CA VAL A 256 16.92 15.56 -11.66
C VAL A 256 16.28 16.77 -12.34
N PRO A 257 16.78 18.00 -12.08
CA PRO A 257 16.19 19.24 -12.61
C PRO A 257 16.14 19.27 -14.14
N GLU A 258 17.02 18.53 -14.82
CA GLU A 258 17.07 18.40 -16.27
C GLU A 258 15.92 17.59 -16.88
N LEU A 259 15.21 16.79 -16.08
CA LEU A 259 14.02 16.06 -16.51
C LEU A 259 12.74 16.88 -16.37
N TRP A 260 12.83 18.11 -15.86
CA TRP A 260 11.67 18.98 -15.71
C TRP A 260 11.17 19.45 -17.09
N PRO A 261 9.84 19.40 -17.37
CA PRO A 261 9.28 19.90 -18.62
C PRO A 261 9.61 21.37 -18.86
N ALA A 262 10.20 21.69 -20.02
CA ALA A 262 10.72 23.04 -20.30
C ALA A 262 9.63 24.11 -20.44
N ASP A 263 8.42 23.70 -20.79
CA ASP A 263 7.23 24.54 -20.98
C ASP A 263 6.46 24.83 -19.68
N VAL A 264 6.77 24.13 -18.59
CA VAL A 264 6.13 24.33 -17.29
C VAL A 264 7.01 25.19 -16.38
N PRO A 265 6.57 26.38 -15.93
CA PRO A 265 7.33 27.22 -15.00
C PRO A 265 7.56 26.51 -13.65
N ARG A 266 8.74 25.89 -13.50
CA ARG A 266 9.06 25.00 -12.37
C ARG A 266 8.73 25.59 -11.01
N GLN A 267 9.24 26.78 -10.73
CA GLN A 267 9.12 27.38 -9.39
C GLN A 267 7.66 27.63 -9.02
N ALA A 268 6.89 28.28 -9.88
CA ALA A 268 5.48 28.57 -9.65
C ALA A 268 4.64 27.28 -9.50
N PHE A 269 4.95 26.25 -10.30
CA PHE A 269 4.27 24.96 -10.21
C PHE A 269 4.52 24.27 -8.86
N LEU A 270 5.78 24.25 -8.40
CA LEU A 270 6.15 23.65 -7.12
C LEU A 270 5.55 24.43 -5.94
N GLU A 271 5.58 25.76 -5.98
CA GLU A 271 4.96 26.62 -4.96
C GLU A 271 3.47 26.33 -4.82
N ARG A 272 2.75 26.28 -5.95
CA ARG A 272 1.32 25.99 -5.96
C ARG A 272 1.01 24.59 -5.42
N ALA A 273 1.82 23.60 -5.74
CA ALA A 273 1.65 22.24 -5.20
C ALA A 273 1.78 22.19 -3.67
N VAL A 274 2.76 22.92 -3.09
CA VAL A 274 2.92 23.03 -1.63
C VAL A 274 1.73 23.73 -0.99
N GLU A 275 1.23 24.82 -1.60
CA GLU A 275 0.05 25.54 -1.12
C GLU A 275 -1.21 24.68 -1.12
N LEU A 276 -1.44 23.93 -2.20
CA LEU A 276 -2.57 23.01 -2.31
C LEU A 276 -2.48 21.87 -1.28
N ALA A 277 -1.31 21.28 -1.07
CA ALA A 277 -1.09 20.27 -0.03
C ALA A 277 -1.30 20.83 1.39
N ALA A 278 -0.93 22.09 1.63
CA ALA A 278 -1.23 22.79 2.87
C ALA A 278 -2.74 23.00 3.04
N GLY A 279 -3.45 23.35 1.96
CA GLY A 279 -4.92 23.45 1.93
C GLY A 279 -5.62 22.15 2.32
N VAL A 280 -5.20 21.02 1.75
CA VAL A 280 -5.70 19.69 2.15
C VAL A 280 -5.51 19.48 3.65
N THR A 281 -4.32 19.76 4.16
CA THR A 281 -4.06 19.55 5.59
C THR A 281 -4.93 20.43 6.48
N ALA A 282 -5.11 21.71 6.13
CA ALA A 282 -5.95 22.64 6.88
C ALA A 282 -7.40 22.14 6.97
N THR A 283 -7.91 21.49 5.92
CA THR A 283 -9.25 20.87 5.91
C THR A 283 -9.31 19.51 6.61
N ALA A 284 -8.22 18.74 6.61
CA ALA A 284 -8.18 17.39 7.19
C ALA A 284 -8.09 17.40 8.72
N VAL A 285 -7.27 18.29 9.31
CA VAL A 285 -7.00 18.33 10.76
C VAL A 285 -8.27 18.46 11.61
N PRO A 286 -9.25 19.33 11.28
CA PRO A 286 -10.51 19.41 12.01
C PRO A 286 -11.33 18.12 12.02
N LEU A 287 -11.24 17.30 10.97
CA LEU A 287 -11.97 16.04 10.83
C LEU A 287 -11.36 14.93 11.71
N HIS A 288 -10.05 14.68 11.56
CA HIS A 288 -9.40 13.57 12.28
C HIS A 288 -8.87 13.97 13.67
N ARG A 289 -8.82 15.27 13.99
CA ARG A 289 -8.50 15.85 15.31
C ARG A 289 -7.15 15.46 15.92
N LEU A 290 -6.23 14.93 15.11
CA LEU A 290 -4.92 14.51 15.61
C LEU A 290 -3.95 15.70 15.76
N ASP A 291 -4.44 16.91 15.99
CA ASP A 291 -3.59 18.06 16.24
C ASP A 291 -2.81 17.87 17.56
N THR A 292 -1.58 18.39 17.60
CA THR A 292 -0.70 18.31 18.77
C THR A 292 -0.64 19.68 19.43
N ALA A 293 -1.16 19.79 20.66
CA ALA A 293 -1.13 21.03 21.44
C ALA A 293 0.30 21.46 21.87
N ARG A 294 1.28 20.56 21.74
CA ARG A 294 2.70 20.82 22.06
C ARG A 294 3.57 20.23 20.96
N ARG A 295 4.57 20.96 20.50
CA ARG A 295 5.65 20.39 19.69
C ARG A 295 6.44 19.39 20.56
N PRO A 296 6.44 18.08 20.28
CA PRO A 296 7.23 17.14 21.06
C PRO A 296 8.72 17.49 20.97
N VAL A 297 9.40 17.48 22.11
CA VAL A 297 10.85 17.66 22.23
C VAL A 297 11.55 16.46 21.58
N PRO A 298 12.56 16.65 20.71
CA PRO A 298 13.25 15.55 20.06
C PRO A 298 13.94 14.67 21.12
N GLN A 299 13.49 13.42 21.25
CA GLN A 299 14.25 12.40 21.96
C GLN A 299 15.19 11.73 20.97
N ARG A 300 16.44 12.17 20.91
CA ARG A 300 17.49 11.49 20.16
C ARG A 300 17.80 10.16 20.85
N LYS A 301 17.06 9.10 20.51
CA LYS A 301 17.49 7.74 20.86
C LYS A 301 18.65 7.41 19.93
N GLY A 302 19.88 7.52 20.45
CA GLY A 302 21.10 7.08 19.77
C GLY A 302 21.13 5.55 19.63
N ARG A 303 20.19 4.97 18.87
CA ARG A 303 20.36 3.62 18.36
C ARG A 303 21.14 3.75 17.07
N SER A 304 22.40 3.33 17.11
CA SER A 304 23.12 2.97 15.90
C SER A 304 22.25 2.01 15.10
N ALA A 305 21.97 2.36 13.84
CA ALA A 305 21.36 1.41 12.92
C ALA A 305 22.24 0.14 12.92
N PRO A 306 21.66 -1.06 13.06
CA PRO A 306 22.42 -2.29 12.94
C PRO A 306 23.16 -2.27 11.60
N SER A 307 24.46 -2.60 11.59
CA SER A 307 25.22 -2.61 10.34
C SER A 307 24.55 -3.59 9.39
N ARG A 308 24.14 -3.14 8.20
CA ARG A 308 23.62 -4.02 7.16
C ARG A 308 24.68 -5.07 6.88
N GLN A 309 24.37 -6.33 7.15
CA GLN A 309 25.30 -7.43 6.88
C GLN A 309 25.53 -7.50 5.37
N ALA A 310 26.78 -7.42 4.95
CA ALA A 310 27.16 -7.66 3.57
C ALA A 310 26.76 -9.10 3.22
N THR A 311 25.69 -9.23 2.43
CA THR A 311 25.20 -10.53 1.98
C THR A 311 25.84 -10.82 0.63
N LEU A 312 26.28 -12.07 0.41
CA LEU A 312 26.83 -12.48 -0.89
C LEU A 312 25.78 -12.27 -1.98
N LEU A 313 26.16 -11.56 -3.05
CA LEU A 313 25.29 -11.30 -4.19
C LEU A 313 25.03 -12.60 -4.96
N ARG A 314 23.75 -12.88 -5.27
CA ARG A 314 23.35 -14.01 -6.10
C ARG A 314 23.54 -13.71 -7.59
N PRO A 315 23.76 -14.73 -8.43
CA PRO A 315 23.93 -14.53 -9.88
C PRO A 315 22.80 -13.73 -10.53
N GLY A 316 21.54 -13.93 -10.10
CA GLY A 316 20.36 -13.23 -10.62
C GLY A 316 20.32 -11.72 -10.35
N VAL A 317 21.25 -11.16 -9.56
CA VAL A 317 21.33 -9.71 -9.34
C VAL A 317 21.67 -8.95 -10.62
N VAL A 318 22.49 -9.55 -11.49
CA VAL A 318 22.86 -9.00 -12.79
C VAL A 318 22.07 -9.76 -13.86
N GLN A 319 21.38 -9.02 -14.73
CA GLN A 319 20.47 -9.58 -15.73
C GLN A 319 21.00 -9.28 -17.13
N PRO A 320 21.77 -10.18 -17.76
CA PRO A 320 22.40 -9.86 -19.03
C PRO A 320 21.36 -9.56 -20.12
N ALA A 321 21.54 -8.46 -20.88
CA ALA A 321 20.57 -8.04 -21.89
C ALA A 321 20.26 -9.13 -22.93
N GLY A 322 21.25 -9.97 -23.27
CA GLY A 322 21.08 -11.08 -24.21
C GLY A 322 20.31 -12.30 -23.66
N ASP A 323 20.11 -12.38 -22.35
CA ASP A 323 19.46 -13.50 -21.66
C ASP A 323 18.00 -13.18 -21.27
N LEU A 324 17.52 -11.97 -21.59
CA LEU A 324 16.17 -11.53 -21.25
C LEU A 324 15.16 -12.08 -22.28
N PRO A 325 14.19 -12.91 -21.85
CA PRO A 325 13.22 -13.49 -22.76
C PRO A 325 12.27 -12.42 -23.31
N PRO A 326 11.64 -12.66 -24.49
CA PRO A 326 10.70 -11.72 -25.07
C PRO A 326 9.54 -11.42 -24.10
N GLY A 327 8.95 -10.24 -24.25
CA GLY A 327 7.78 -9.84 -23.47
C GLY A 327 6.62 -10.81 -23.66
N ILE A 328 5.88 -11.10 -22.59
CA ILE A 328 4.52 -11.62 -22.67
C ILE A 328 3.66 -10.43 -23.06
N ASP A 329 2.83 -10.55 -24.09
CA ASP A 329 2.10 -9.40 -24.60
C ASP A 329 0.84 -9.08 -23.77
N ALA A 330 0.22 -10.09 -23.15
CA ALA A 330 -1.05 -9.91 -22.44
C ALA A 330 -1.33 -10.96 -21.34
N ALA A 331 -2.13 -10.55 -20.34
CA ALA A 331 -2.71 -11.41 -19.31
C ALA A 331 -4.21 -11.70 -19.58
N GLN A 332 -4.66 -11.61 -20.84
CA GLN A 332 -6.09 -11.64 -21.19
C GLN A 332 -6.82 -12.93 -20.76
N GLY A 333 -6.15 -14.09 -20.86
CA GLY A 333 -6.71 -15.36 -20.41
C GLY A 333 -6.97 -15.38 -18.90
N VAL A 334 -6.09 -14.74 -18.12
CA VAL A 334 -6.26 -14.58 -16.67
C VAL A 334 -7.46 -13.72 -16.35
N VAL A 335 -7.62 -12.60 -17.07
CA VAL A 335 -8.77 -11.69 -16.95
C VAL A 335 -10.08 -12.42 -17.21
N GLN A 336 -10.19 -13.18 -18.30
CA GLN A 336 -11.41 -13.91 -18.64
C GLN A 336 -11.81 -14.94 -17.57
N ALA A 337 -10.82 -15.64 -17.01
CA ALA A 337 -11.05 -16.57 -15.90
C ALA A 337 -11.48 -15.84 -14.62
N ALA A 338 -10.87 -14.69 -14.32
CA ALA A 338 -11.19 -13.88 -13.16
C ALA A 338 -12.61 -13.30 -13.22
N GLU A 339 -13.08 -12.90 -14.41
CA GLU A 339 -14.48 -12.48 -14.61
C GLU A 339 -15.46 -13.61 -14.29
N THR A 340 -15.14 -14.85 -14.69
CA THR A 340 -15.95 -16.03 -14.37
C THR A 340 -15.97 -16.31 -12.87
N TYR A 341 -14.80 -16.20 -12.21
CA TYR A 341 -14.68 -16.29 -10.76
C TYR A 341 -15.52 -15.23 -10.06
N TYR A 342 -15.47 -13.98 -10.53
CA TYR A 342 -16.16 -12.85 -9.92
C TYR A 342 -17.69 -12.97 -10.03
N GLN A 343 -18.22 -13.51 -11.14
CA GLN A 343 -19.63 -13.87 -11.23
C GLN A 343 -20.02 -14.95 -10.20
N SER A 344 -19.14 -15.92 -9.96
CA SER A 344 -19.36 -16.98 -8.97
C SER A 344 -19.40 -16.43 -7.55
N VAL A 345 -18.53 -15.47 -7.21
CA VAL A 345 -18.56 -14.77 -5.91
C VAL A 345 -19.87 -14.02 -5.67
N LYS A 346 -20.50 -13.50 -6.73
CA LYS A 346 -21.79 -12.79 -6.64
C LYS A 346 -23.00 -13.72 -6.47
N SER A 347 -22.83 -15.03 -6.63
CA SER A 347 -23.93 -16.01 -6.60
C SER A 347 -24.59 -16.16 -5.23
N MET A 348 -23.87 -15.87 -4.14
CA MET A 348 -24.38 -15.94 -2.77
C MET A 348 -24.18 -14.60 -2.06
N ARG A 349 -25.29 -14.00 -1.62
CA ARG A 349 -25.27 -12.83 -0.73
C ARG A 349 -25.62 -13.27 0.68
N VAL A 350 -24.66 -13.16 1.59
CA VAL A 350 -24.91 -13.34 3.01
C VAL A 350 -25.18 -11.98 3.62
N ASN A 351 -26.40 -11.80 4.12
CA ASN A 351 -26.69 -10.68 5.00
C ASN A 351 -26.28 -11.09 6.42
N PRO A 352 -25.21 -10.50 7.00
CA PRO A 352 -24.71 -10.94 8.30
C PRO A 352 -25.74 -10.81 9.42
N TRP A 353 -26.70 -9.90 9.28
CA TRP A 353 -27.72 -9.63 10.29
C TRP A 353 -28.84 -10.66 10.34
N ASP A 354 -29.00 -11.46 9.27
CA ASP A 354 -30.07 -12.46 9.17
C ASP A 354 -29.72 -13.79 9.88
N CYS A 355 -28.45 -13.97 10.28
CA CYS A 355 -27.91 -15.27 10.71
C CYS A 355 -27.57 -15.34 12.22
N GLY A 356 -28.33 -14.68 13.09
CA GLY A 356 -28.13 -14.71 14.53
C GLY A 356 -27.16 -13.62 15.04
N GLN A 357 -26.22 -13.97 15.93
CA GLN A 357 -25.21 -13.03 16.47
C GLN A 357 -23.80 -13.35 15.91
N PRO A 358 -23.48 -12.96 14.65
CA PRO A 358 -22.17 -13.20 14.07
C PRO A 358 -21.06 -12.45 14.81
N THR A 359 -19.83 -12.98 14.76
CA THR A 359 -18.67 -12.24 15.28
C THR A 359 -18.37 -11.03 14.38
N LEU A 360 -18.06 -9.88 15.00
CA LEU A 360 -17.73 -8.64 14.28
C LEU A 360 -16.62 -8.85 13.23
N HIS A 361 -15.60 -9.64 13.56
CA HIS A 361 -14.52 -9.94 12.64
C HIS A 361 -15.00 -10.70 11.40
N ALA A 362 -15.94 -11.64 11.52
CA ALA A 362 -16.45 -12.38 10.36
C ALA A 362 -17.24 -11.44 9.41
N MET A 363 -18.02 -10.52 9.98
CA MET A 363 -18.72 -9.50 9.20
C MET A 363 -17.75 -8.60 8.43
N LEU A 364 -16.71 -8.12 9.13
CA LEU A 364 -15.68 -7.26 8.54
C LEU A 364 -14.85 -7.98 7.49
N ALA A 365 -14.46 -9.23 7.72
CA ALA A 365 -13.71 -10.03 6.76
C ALA A 365 -14.54 -10.31 5.49
N TYR A 366 -15.84 -10.58 5.64
CA TYR A 366 -16.75 -10.77 4.50
C TYR A 366 -16.89 -9.47 3.67
N GLY A 367 -17.22 -8.36 4.32
CA GLY A 367 -17.38 -7.07 3.65
C GLY A 367 -16.08 -6.52 3.06
N GLY A 368 -14.96 -6.66 3.78
CA GLY A 368 -13.63 -6.28 3.31
C GLY A 368 -13.14 -7.14 2.14
N GLY A 369 -13.43 -8.45 2.16
CA GLY A 369 -13.15 -9.36 1.05
C GLY A 369 -13.85 -8.95 -0.24
N HIS A 370 -15.16 -8.66 -0.16
CA HIS A 370 -15.92 -8.13 -1.31
C HIS A 370 -15.42 -6.76 -1.76
N SER A 371 -15.17 -5.84 -0.82
CA SER A 371 -14.70 -4.48 -1.12
C SER A 371 -13.36 -4.48 -1.87
N ASN A 372 -12.40 -5.28 -1.42
CA ASN A 372 -11.09 -5.32 -2.05
C ASN A 372 -11.12 -6.11 -3.37
N LEU A 373 -11.95 -7.16 -3.49
CA LEU A 373 -12.15 -7.83 -4.77
C LEU A 373 -12.80 -6.89 -5.79
N GLU A 374 -13.81 -6.11 -5.38
CA GLU A 374 -14.42 -5.06 -6.22
C GLU A 374 -13.36 -4.06 -6.69
N ALA A 375 -12.48 -3.61 -5.79
CA ALA A 375 -11.40 -2.71 -6.14
C ALA A 375 -10.48 -3.28 -7.22
N VAL A 376 -10.18 -4.58 -7.19
CA VAL A 376 -9.41 -5.26 -8.24
C VAL A 376 -10.22 -5.28 -9.55
N MET A 377 -11.43 -5.84 -9.51
CA MET A 377 -12.24 -6.09 -10.70
C MET A 377 -12.71 -4.81 -11.40
N ALA A 378 -12.88 -3.71 -10.66
CA ALA A 378 -13.27 -2.42 -11.22
C ALA A 378 -12.10 -1.62 -11.82
N THR A 379 -10.83 -2.01 -11.57
CA THR A 379 -9.67 -1.15 -11.90
C THR A 379 -8.56 -1.82 -12.69
N TYR A 380 -8.53 -3.16 -12.80
CA TYR A 380 -7.41 -3.89 -13.40
C TYR A 380 -7.11 -3.50 -14.85
N ASP A 381 -8.13 -3.14 -15.65
CA ASP A 381 -8.03 -2.74 -17.06
C ASP A 381 -8.17 -1.24 -17.28
N GLN A 382 -8.41 -0.47 -16.21
CA GLN A 382 -8.66 0.96 -16.32
C GLN A 382 -7.33 1.72 -16.50
N PRO A 383 -7.19 2.53 -17.56
CA PRO A 383 -5.98 3.30 -17.81
C PRO A 383 -5.58 4.15 -16.61
N GLY A 384 -4.36 3.95 -16.10
CA GLY A 384 -3.84 4.68 -14.95
C GLY A 384 -4.31 4.21 -13.58
N SER A 385 -5.28 3.28 -13.49
CA SER A 385 -5.83 2.81 -12.20
C SER A 385 -5.44 1.38 -11.84
N SER A 386 -4.84 0.61 -12.77
CA SER A 386 -4.46 -0.79 -12.55
C SER A 386 -3.59 -1.05 -11.31
N VAL A 387 -2.81 -0.06 -10.84
CA VAL A 387 -2.03 -0.18 -9.61
C VAL A 387 -2.89 -0.44 -8.36
N ILE A 388 -4.17 -0.02 -8.36
CA ILE A 388 -5.14 -0.29 -7.29
C ILE A 388 -5.27 -1.80 -7.08
N ALA A 389 -5.29 -2.59 -8.15
CA ALA A 389 -5.40 -4.03 -8.10
C ALA A 389 -4.25 -4.66 -7.30
N VAL A 390 -3.02 -4.14 -7.42
CA VAL A 390 -1.85 -4.65 -6.70
C VAL A 390 -1.97 -4.45 -5.19
N PHE A 391 -2.39 -3.24 -4.78
CA PHE A 391 -2.61 -2.93 -3.38
C PHE A 391 -3.75 -3.79 -2.80
N ALA A 392 -4.88 -3.88 -3.52
CA ALA A 392 -6.03 -4.67 -3.08
C ALA A 392 -5.72 -6.18 -3.00
N ALA A 393 -5.02 -6.73 -3.99
CA ALA A 393 -4.58 -8.14 -4.00
C ALA A 393 -3.68 -8.46 -2.81
N ARG A 394 -2.70 -7.60 -2.51
CA ARG A 394 -1.84 -7.77 -1.33
C ARG A 394 -2.68 -7.79 -0.04
N MET A 395 -3.66 -6.91 0.09
CA MET A 395 -4.52 -6.85 1.29
C MET A 395 -5.40 -8.08 1.44
N LEU A 396 -5.99 -8.57 0.35
CA LEU A 396 -6.74 -9.83 0.33
C LEU A 396 -5.87 -11.00 0.77
N LEU A 397 -4.65 -11.10 0.25
CA LEU A 397 -3.72 -12.16 0.60
C LEU A 397 -3.32 -12.13 2.08
N GLU A 398 -3.00 -10.93 2.57
CA GLU A 398 -2.65 -10.69 3.97
C GLU A 398 -3.77 -11.15 4.94
N GLU A 399 -5.01 -10.79 4.65
CA GLU A 399 -6.15 -11.16 5.49
C GLU A 399 -6.50 -12.64 5.36
N ALA A 400 -6.45 -13.18 4.14
CA ALA A 400 -6.72 -14.59 3.88
C ALA A 400 -5.78 -15.49 4.70
N ALA A 401 -4.48 -15.17 4.70
CA ALA A 401 -3.49 -15.92 5.46
C ALA A 401 -3.75 -15.87 6.98
N ARG A 402 -4.11 -14.70 7.52
CA ARG A 402 -4.45 -14.57 8.95
C ARG A 402 -5.74 -15.32 9.30
N MET A 403 -6.73 -15.28 8.42
CA MET A 403 -8.01 -15.95 8.63
C MET A 403 -7.83 -17.47 8.55
N ALA A 404 -7.15 -17.98 7.52
CA ALA A 404 -6.81 -19.38 7.37
C ALA A 404 -6.02 -19.89 8.57
N TRP A 405 -4.96 -19.18 8.98
CA TRP A 405 -4.20 -19.52 10.18
C TRP A 405 -5.08 -19.58 11.44
N ARG A 406 -6.03 -18.65 11.62
CA ARG A 406 -6.89 -18.67 12.81
C ARG A 406 -7.83 -19.87 12.83
N TYR A 407 -8.38 -20.24 11.67
CA TYR A 407 -9.46 -21.22 11.55
C TYR A 407 -9.02 -22.62 11.08
N SER A 408 -7.76 -22.83 10.69
CA SER A 408 -7.25 -24.13 10.23
C SER A 408 -7.07 -25.17 11.34
N VAL A 409 -7.30 -24.81 12.61
CA VAL A 409 -7.18 -25.73 13.75
C VAL A 409 -8.47 -26.51 13.96
N GLY A 410 -8.37 -27.84 13.93
CA GLY A 410 -9.49 -28.74 14.22
C GLY A 410 -9.83 -28.91 15.71
N ASP A 411 -9.11 -28.23 16.62
CA ASP A 411 -9.32 -28.29 18.06
C ASP A 411 -9.83 -26.94 18.61
N TRP A 412 -10.93 -26.99 19.36
CA TRP A 412 -11.60 -25.81 19.91
C TRP A 412 -10.71 -25.03 20.89
N GLN A 413 -9.87 -25.73 21.66
CA GLN A 413 -8.98 -25.07 22.62
C GLN A 413 -7.87 -24.31 21.88
N LYS A 414 -7.22 -24.94 20.90
CA LYS A 414 -6.28 -24.26 19.99
C LYS A 414 -6.91 -23.10 19.23
N PHE A 415 -8.16 -23.23 18.80
CA PHE A 415 -8.89 -22.13 18.17
C PHE A 415 -9.01 -20.93 19.12
N LYS A 416 -9.46 -21.15 20.35
CA LYS A 416 -9.55 -20.11 21.38
C LYS A 416 -8.21 -19.44 21.64
N GLU A 417 -7.12 -20.21 21.70
CA GLU A 417 -5.77 -19.68 21.87
C GLU A 417 -5.33 -18.80 20.70
N ARG A 418 -5.51 -19.25 19.45
CA ARG A 418 -5.19 -18.46 18.24
C ARG A 418 -6.07 -17.21 18.15
N ALA A 419 -7.35 -17.31 18.48
CA ALA A 419 -8.26 -16.18 18.52
C ALA A 419 -7.83 -15.13 19.56
N LYS A 420 -7.49 -15.55 20.78
CA LYS A 420 -6.94 -14.65 21.80
C LYS A 420 -5.64 -14.01 21.34
N GLN A 421 -4.72 -14.79 20.77
CA GLN A 421 -3.45 -14.29 20.25
C GLN A 421 -3.65 -13.21 19.18
N TYR A 422 -4.59 -13.43 18.25
CA TYR A 422 -4.96 -12.48 17.20
C TYR A 422 -5.49 -11.16 17.79
N PHE A 423 -6.51 -11.22 18.65
CA PHE A 423 -7.11 -10.00 19.19
C PHE A 423 -6.19 -9.28 20.20
N ASP A 424 -5.37 -10.00 20.98
CA ASP A 424 -4.36 -9.40 21.87
C ASP A 424 -3.32 -8.60 21.08
N GLU A 425 -2.87 -9.09 19.92
CA GLU A 425 -1.90 -8.39 19.07
C GLU A 425 -2.46 -7.04 18.58
N PHE A 426 -3.71 -7.01 18.08
CA PHE A 426 -4.30 -5.75 17.60
C PHE A 426 -4.67 -4.78 18.71
N ARG A 427 -5.08 -5.28 19.88
CA ARG A 427 -5.29 -4.43 21.06
C ARG A 427 -3.98 -3.84 21.58
N ALA A 428 -2.91 -4.64 21.62
CA ALA A 428 -1.59 -4.16 21.98
C ALA A 428 -1.07 -3.10 21.00
N ARG A 429 -1.30 -3.28 19.69
CA ARG A 429 -0.98 -2.28 18.66
C ARG A 429 -1.77 -1.00 18.83
N GLN A 430 -3.09 -1.09 18.98
CA GLN A 430 -3.96 0.06 19.25
C GLN A 430 -3.51 0.82 20.50
N GLN A 431 -3.29 0.13 21.63
CA GLN A 431 -2.83 0.75 22.88
C GLN A 431 -1.46 1.42 22.72
N LYS A 432 -0.54 0.77 22.01
CA LYS A 432 0.78 1.35 21.70
C LYS A 432 0.63 2.63 20.87
N THR A 433 -0.21 2.63 19.85
CA THR A 433 -0.45 3.81 19.00
C THR A 433 -1.08 4.95 19.81
N ILE A 434 -2.12 4.68 20.60
CA ILE A 434 -2.73 5.67 21.51
C ILE A 434 -1.69 6.26 22.46
N ASN A 435 -0.89 5.42 23.12
CA ASN A 435 0.15 5.90 24.04
C ASN A 435 1.19 6.77 23.32
N THR A 436 1.52 6.43 22.08
CA THR A 436 2.50 7.18 21.29
C THR A 436 1.94 8.51 20.79
N LEU A 437 0.65 8.56 20.42
CA LEU A 437 -0.07 9.79 20.09
C LEU A 437 -0.09 10.75 21.29
N ILE A 438 -0.47 10.25 22.47
CA ILE A 438 -0.50 11.02 23.71
C ILE A 438 0.91 11.52 24.06
N GLY A 439 1.92 10.65 23.98
CA GLY A 439 3.32 11.01 24.20
C GLY A 439 3.84 12.04 23.18
N SER A 440 3.21 12.15 22.02
CA SER A 440 3.52 13.14 20.97
C SER A 440 2.72 14.45 21.12
N GLY A 441 1.88 14.58 22.16
CA GLY A 441 1.14 15.82 22.46
C GLY A 441 -0.29 15.89 21.92
N VAL A 442 -0.83 14.79 21.37
CA VAL A 442 -2.25 14.69 20.99
C VAL A 442 -3.11 14.54 22.26
N PRO A 443 -4.23 15.25 22.41
CA PRO A 443 -5.13 15.04 23.54
C PRO A 443 -5.60 13.60 23.64
N ARG A 444 -5.69 13.07 24.87
CA ARG A 444 -6.10 11.68 25.11
C ARG A 444 -7.46 11.34 24.51
N SER A 445 -8.41 12.29 24.57
CA SER A 445 -9.73 12.15 23.97
C SER A 445 -9.64 11.88 22.47
N ASP A 446 -8.82 12.64 21.75
CA ASP A 446 -8.69 12.55 20.29
C ASP A 446 -7.90 11.32 19.86
N ALA A 447 -6.83 10.99 20.61
CA ALA A 447 -6.06 9.77 20.39
C ALA A 447 -6.91 8.50 20.58
N ILE A 448 -7.88 8.51 21.51
CA ILE A 448 -8.84 7.41 21.67
C ILE A 448 -9.93 7.47 20.59
N HIS A 449 -10.38 8.67 20.22
CA HIS A 449 -11.47 8.89 19.28
C HIS A 449 -11.21 8.27 17.91
N ILE A 450 -9.99 8.39 17.37
CA ILE A 450 -9.66 7.82 16.04
C ILE A 450 -9.86 6.29 15.99
N PHE A 451 -9.75 5.59 17.13
CA PHE A 451 -10.02 4.15 17.21
C PHE A 451 -11.40 3.82 17.79
N ALA A 452 -12.20 4.83 18.14
CA ALA A 452 -13.54 4.62 18.65
C ALA A 452 -14.40 3.99 17.57
N ARG A 453 -15.23 3.02 17.94
CA ARG A 453 -16.20 2.41 17.03
C ARG A 453 -17.51 3.20 17.05
N PRO A 454 -18.36 3.08 16.02
CA PRO A 454 -19.73 3.58 16.07
C PRO A 454 -20.47 3.04 17.30
N LYS A 455 -21.28 3.89 17.95
CA LYS A 455 -21.91 3.59 19.25
C LYS A 455 -22.86 2.39 19.22
N ASN A 456 -23.39 2.07 18.04
CA ASN A 456 -24.32 0.98 17.81
C ASN A 456 -23.63 -0.36 17.47
N VAL A 457 -22.30 -0.37 17.32
CA VAL A 457 -21.51 -1.60 17.19
C VAL A 457 -21.28 -2.17 18.59
N LEU A 458 -22.15 -3.09 18.98
CA LEU A 458 -22.01 -3.87 20.22
C LEU A 458 -21.07 -5.05 19.97
N ILE A 459 -20.02 -5.16 20.77
CA ILE A 459 -19.17 -6.35 20.75
C ILE A 459 -19.52 -7.22 21.95
N VAL A 460 -20.04 -8.42 21.67
CA VAL A 460 -20.09 -9.50 22.66
C VAL A 460 -18.77 -10.26 22.57
N THR A 461 -17.71 -9.64 23.06
CA THR A 461 -16.48 -10.36 23.43
C THR A 461 -16.30 -10.15 24.91
N PRO A 462 -15.88 -11.17 25.67
CA PRO A 462 -15.41 -10.90 27.02
C PRO A 462 -14.28 -9.87 26.90
N ASP A 463 -14.33 -8.81 27.71
CA ASP A 463 -13.22 -7.87 27.90
C ASP A 463 -12.05 -8.63 28.55
N ASP A 464 -11.41 -9.52 27.81
CA ASP A 464 -10.27 -10.28 28.28
C ASP A 464 -9.07 -9.34 28.26
N GLU A 465 -8.49 -8.99 29.41
CA GLU A 465 -7.27 -8.15 29.44
C GLU A 465 -6.17 -8.66 28.48
N ILE A 466 -5.36 -7.73 27.94
CA ILE A 466 -4.19 -8.06 27.11
C ILE A 466 -3.27 -8.94 27.96
N ALA A 467 -2.95 -10.16 27.50
CA ALA A 467 -2.14 -11.08 28.28
C ALA A 467 -0.72 -10.50 28.52
N ARG A 468 -0.24 -10.54 29.78
CA ARG A 468 1.10 -10.04 30.15
C ARG A 468 2.23 -10.71 29.37
N ASN A 469 2.09 -11.99 29.05
CA ASN A 469 3.05 -12.78 28.27
C ASN A 469 2.49 -13.13 26.88
N ARG A 470 1.88 -12.16 26.19
CA ARG A 470 1.29 -12.38 24.86
C ARG A 470 2.33 -12.98 23.89
N LYS A 471 1.92 -14.02 23.18
CA LYS A 471 2.72 -14.57 22.07
C LYS A 471 2.49 -13.69 20.83
N PRO A 472 3.53 -13.18 20.15
CA PRO A 472 3.35 -12.44 18.92
C PRO A 472 2.75 -13.35 17.84
N LEU A 473 1.98 -12.79 16.92
CA LEU A 473 1.51 -13.54 15.75
C LEU A 473 2.70 -14.11 14.95
N PRO A 474 2.54 -15.28 14.30
CA PRO A 474 3.46 -15.70 13.25
C PRO A 474 3.67 -14.59 12.21
N THR A 475 4.82 -14.60 11.54
CA THR A 475 5.06 -13.67 10.43
C THR A 475 4.08 -13.94 9.31
N ILE A 476 3.79 -12.91 8.50
CA ILE A 476 2.87 -13.09 7.37
C ILE A 476 3.41 -14.12 6.37
N GLY A 477 4.72 -14.11 6.09
CA GLY A 477 5.36 -15.13 5.23
C GLY A 477 5.16 -16.56 5.74
N SER A 478 5.25 -16.78 7.05
CA SER A 478 4.95 -18.09 7.64
C SER A 478 3.49 -18.48 7.46
N MET A 479 2.54 -17.55 7.66
CA MET A 479 1.11 -17.85 7.43
C MET A 479 0.80 -18.08 5.94
N LEU A 480 1.54 -17.42 5.04
CA LEU A 480 1.39 -17.57 3.60
C LEU A 480 1.93 -18.89 3.08
N ARG A 481 3.03 -19.39 3.66
CA ARG A 481 3.48 -20.77 3.46
C ARG A 481 2.36 -21.75 3.80
N ASP A 482 1.83 -21.67 5.02
CA ASP A 482 0.73 -22.54 5.46
C ASP A 482 -0.51 -22.43 4.54
N LEU A 483 -0.82 -21.24 4.03
CA LEU A 483 -1.92 -21.04 3.08
C LEU A 483 -1.62 -21.66 1.70
N GLY A 484 -0.36 -21.67 1.30
CA GLY A 484 0.13 -22.17 0.02
C GLY A 484 0.38 -23.68 0.00
N ASP A 485 0.41 -24.36 1.16
CA ASP A 485 0.64 -25.81 1.29
C ASP A 485 -0.19 -26.70 0.34
N PRO A 486 -1.45 -26.38 -0.02
CA PRO A 486 -2.21 -27.19 -0.97
C PRO A 486 -1.72 -27.14 -2.42
N PHE A 487 -0.83 -26.21 -2.77
CA PHE A 487 -0.32 -26.02 -4.12
C PHE A 487 1.01 -26.78 -4.31
N PRO A 488 1.32 -27.25 -5.54
CA PRO A 488 2.55 -28.00 -5.79
C PRO A 488 3.83 -27.20 -5.51
N GLU A 489 3.85 -25.91 -5.87
CA GLU A 489 5.02 -25.06 -5.71
C GLU A 489 5.18 -24.56 -4.25
N PRO A 490 6.28 -24.92 -3.56
CA PRO A 490 6.48 -24.55 -2.18
C PRO A 490 6.68 -23.05 -2.01
N GLY A 491 6.01 -22.46 -1.01
CA GLY A 491 6.21 -21.07 -0.61
C GLY A 491 5.87 -20.01 -1.65
N TRP A 492 5.20 -20.38 -2.75
CA TRP A 492 4.88 -19.46 -3.85
C TRP A 492 4.08 -18.23 -3.39
N LEU A 493 3.18 -18.37 -2.40
CA LEU A 493 2.43 -17.25 -1.82
C LEU A 493 3.30 -16.28 -1.01
N GLU A 494 4.39 -16.76 -0.40
CA GLU A 494 5.35 -15.89 0.28
C GLU A 494 6.14 -15.07 -0.76
N VAL A 495 6.51 -15.68 -1.88
CA VAL A 495 7.14 -15.00 -3.02
C VAL A 495 6.18 -14.00 -3.67
N ALA A 496 4.95 -14.42 -3.96
CA ALA A 496 3.90 -13.56 -4.52
C ALA A 496 3.68 -12.31 -3.66
N TYR A 497 3.59 -12.48 -2.34
CA TYR A 497 3.50 -11.37 -1.39
C TYR A 497 4.70 -10.42 -1.47
N SER A 498 5.92 -10.94 -1.62
CA SER A 498 7.14 -10.13 -1.78
C SER A 498 7.16 -9.35 -3.11
N LEU A 499 6.66 -9.94 -4.19
CA LEU A 499 6.56 -9.31 -5.51
C LEU A 499 5.51 -8.19 -5.52
N LEU A 500 4.30 -8.43 -5.00
CA LEU A 500 3.28 -7.39 -4.80
C LEU A 500 3.80 -6.27 -3.87
N SER A 501 4.64 -6.63 -2.90
CA SER A 501 5.26 -5.68 -1.98
C SER A 501 6.18 -4.66 -2.68
N GLN A 502 6.73 -4.98 -3.86
CA GLN A 502 7.59 -4.07 -4.62
C GLN A 502 6.84 -2.80 -5.01
N ILE A 503 5.67 -2.95 -5.65
CA ILE A 503 4.82 -1.82 -5.99
C ILE A 503 4.33 -1.13 -4.75
N THR A 504 3.80 -1.84 -3.76
CA THR A 504 3.22 -1.18 -2.57
C THR A 504 4.22 -0.44 -1.69
N HIS A 505 5.53 -0.71 -1.83
CA HIS A 505 6.60 0.00 -1.12
C HIS A 505 7.42 0.96 -1.99
N SER A 506 6.96 1.28 -3.22
CA SER A 506 7.68 2.18 -4.14
C SER A 506 9.12 1.78 -4.36
N THR A 507 9.37 0.49 -4.51
CA THR A 507 10.72 0.01 -4.76
C THR A 507 11.13 0.31 -6.20
N PRO A 508 12.45 0.43 -6.51
CA PRO A 508 12.91 0.45 -7.89
C PRO A 508 12.31 -0.67 -8.76
N ILE A 509 12.28 -1.93 -8.30
CA ILE A 509 11.62 -3.02 -9.04
C ILE A 509 10.14 -2.70 -9.27
N GLY A 510 9.44 -2.21 -8.24
CA GLY A 510 8.04 -1.81 -8.33
C GLY A 510 7.78 -0.72 -9.37
N HIS A 511 8.64 0.30 -9.45
CA HIS A 511 8.56 1.36 -10.46
C HIS A 511 8.74 0.82 -11.88
N LEU A 512 9.65 -0.14 -12.07
CA LEU A 512 9.87 -0.72 -13.39
C LEU A 512 8.65 -1.55 -13.85
N HIS A 513 7.94 -2.21 -12.91
CA HIS A 513 6.72 -2.97 -13.19
C HIS A 513 5.47 -2.10 -13.42
N THR A 514 5.56 -0.77 -13.34
CA THR A 514 4.43 0.16 -13.61
C THR A 514 4.61 0.93 -14.92
N THR A 515 5.59 0.52 -15.73
CA THR A 515 5.85 1.04 -17.07
C THR A 515 5.90 -0.14 -18.05
N ARG A 516 5.40 0.07 -19.26
CA ARG A 516 5.53 -0.91 -20.36
C ARG A 516 6.01 -0.23 -21.63
N PHE A 517 6.86 -0.90 -22.39
CA PHE A 517 7.13 -0.51 -23.78
C PHE A 517 6.30 -1.38 -24.72
N ARG A 518 5.47 -0.76 -25.57
CA ARG A 518 4.77 -1.43 -26.67
C ARG A 518 5.17 -0.77 -27.97
N HIS A 519 5.71 -1.54 -28.90
CA HIS A 519 6.18 -1.04 -30.21
C HIS A 519 7.13 0.17 -30.11
N GLY A 520 8.02 0.18 -29.11
CA GLY A 520 8.97 1.28 -28.86
C GLY A 520 8.38 2.52 -28.17
N VAL A 521 7.09 2.50 -27.84
CA VAL A 521 6.41 3.58 -27.10
C VAL A 521 6.30 3.21 -25.62
N GLY A 522 6.77 4.09 -24.75
CA GLY A 522 6.62 3.96 -23.31
C GLY A 522 5.19 4.31 -22.88
N HIS A 523 4.52 3.35 -22.27
CA HIS A 523 3.24 3.50 -21.60
C HIS A 523 3.48 3.55 -20.09
N GLY A 524 3.23 4.72 -19.55
CA GLY A 524 3.23 4.94 -18.11
C GLY A 524 2.01 4.38 -17.42
N ASN A 525 2.15 4.13 -16.11
CA ASN A 525 1.03 3.81 -15.24
C ASN A 525 0.29 2.53 -15.68
N GLU A 526 1.00 1.64 -16.37
CA GLU A 526 0.52 0.37 -16.88
C GLU A 526 1.34 -0.75 -16.27
N LEU A 527 0.67 -1.69 -15.59
CA LEU A 527 1.35 -2.83 -14.99
C LEU A 527 1.95 -3.73 -16.07
N SER A 528 3.15 -4.24 -15.81
CA SER A 528 3.68 -5.38 -16.56
C SER A 528 2.67 -6.56 -16.51
N PRO A 529 2.57 -7.39 -17.55
CA PRO A 529 1.66 -8.54 -17.58
C PRO A 529 1.88 -9.51 -16.41
N GLU A 530 3.13 -9.68 -15.96
CA GLU A 530 3.49 -10.52 -14.80
C GLU A 530 2.82 -10.00 -13.53
N MET A 531 2.99 -8.70 -13.26
CA MET A 531 2.39 -8.04 -12.10
C MET A 531 0.87 -8.01 -12.16
N LEU A 532 0.28 -7.78 -13.34
CA LEU A 532 -1.16 -7.81 -13.54
C LEU A 532 -1.72 -9.22 -13.30
N GLY A 533 -1.11 -10.23 -13.92
CA GLY A 533 -1.49 -11.63 -13.76
C GLY A 533 -1.38 -12.10 -12.31
N LEU A 534 -0.27 -11.77 -11.63
CA LEU A 534 -0.06 -12.08 -10.22
C LEU A 534 -1.10 -11.41 -9.32
N SER A 535 -1.41 -10.13 -9.58
CA SER A 535 -2.38 -9.38 -8.78
C SER A 535 -3.78 -9.99 -8.89
N ILE A 536 -4.21 -10.36 -10.10
CA ILE A 536 -5.52 -10.97 -10.32
C ILE A 536 -5.59 -12.37 -9.69
N ASP A 537 -4.55 -13.18 -9.85
CA ASP A 537 -4.49 -14.53 -9.29
C ASP A 537 -4.61 -14.52 -7.77
N VAL A 538 -3.71 -13.77 -7.13
CA VAL A 538 -3.68 -13.62 -5.68
C VAL A 538 -4.98 -13.00 -5.14
N ALA A 539 -5.58 -12.05 -5.87
CA ALA A 539 -6.87 -11.49 -5.49
C ALA A 539 -7.98 -12.56 -5.51
N CYS A 540 -8.07 -13.38 -6.55
CA CYS A 540 -9.07 -14.46 -6.65
C CYS A 540 -8.88 -15.49 -5.54
N LEU A 541 -7.64 -15.92 -5.28
CA LEU A 541 -7.32 -16.87 -4.21
C LEU A 541 -7.61 -16.29 -2.82
N GLY A 542 -7.08 -15.10 -2.52
CA GLY A 542 -7.26 -14.45 -1.23
C GLY A 542 -8.74 -14.17 -0.92
N SER A 543 -9.48 -13.66 -1.90
CA SER A 543 -10.92 -13.41 -1.75
C SER A 543 -11.73 -14.71 -1.65
N ALA A 544 -11.36 -15.80 -2.34
CA ALA A 544 -12.06 -17.08 -2.21
C ALA A 544 -12.00 -17.61 -0.78
N HIS A 545 -10.82 -17.55 -0.15
CA HIS A 545 -10.66 -17.92 1.26
C HIS A 545 -11.40 -16.98 2.19
N LEU A 546 -11.27 -15.66 2.01
CA LEU A 546 -11.91 -14.68 2.90
C LEU A 546 -13.43 -14.69 2.84
N ILE A 547 -13.97 -14.57 1.63
CA ILE A 547 -15.41 -14.48 1.40
C ILE A 547 -16.05 -15.84 1.72
N GLY A 548 -15.42 -16.94 1.29
CA GLY A 548 -15.92 -18.29 1.49
C GLY A 548 -15.90 -18.74 2.96
N LEU A 549 -14.78 -18.59 3.68
CA LEU A 549 -14.76 -18.89 5.11
C LEU A 549 -15.71 -17.97 5.87
N SER A 550 -15.76 -16.68 5.54
CA SER A 550 -16.63 -15.75 6.26
C SER A 550 -18.10 -16.08 6.02
N ALA A 551 -18.51 -16.43 4.80
CA ALA A 551 -19.87 -16.89 4.52
C ALA A 551 -20.25 -18.07 5.42
N ARG A 552 -19.38 -19.09 5.52
CA ARG A 552 -19.59 -20.24 6.41
C ARG A 552 -19.69 -19.83 7.88
N LEU A 553 -18.86 -18.90 8.34
CA LEU A 553 -18.91 -18.44 9.74
C LEU A 553 -20.17 -17.64 10.04
N LEU A 554 -20.64 -16.85 9.08
CA LEU A 554 -21.84 -16.03 9.22
C LEU A 554 -23.10 -16.89 9.21
N THR A 555 -23.16 -17.96 8.41
CA THR A 555 -24.34 -18.83 8.29
C THR A 555 -24.33 -20.05 9.22
N ASP A 556 -23.50 -20.03 10.27
CA ASP A 556 -23.28 -21.18 11.17
C ASP A 556 -22.99 -22.49 10.42
N ASN A 557 -22.15 -22.38 9.40
CA ASN A 557 -21.68 -23.46 8.53
C ASN A 557 -22.81 -24.20 7.80
N ALA A 558 -23.83 -23.46 7.34
CA ALA A 558 -24.87 -24.00 6.47
C ALA A 558 -24.31 -24.69 5.20
N ASN A 559 -25.01 -25.71 4.71
CA ASN A 559 -24.55 -26.55 3.61
C ASN A 559 -24.36 -25.78 2.30
N ASP A 560 -25.24 -24.83 2.01
CA ASP A 560 -25.16 -23.94 0.86
C ASP A 560 -23.89 -23.06 0.91
N ALA A 561 -23.56 -22.50 2.09
CA ALA A 561 -22.33 -21.73 2.28
C ALA A 561 -21.06 -22.59 2.12
N ALA A 562 -21.12 -23.87 2.53
CA ALA A 562 -20.03 -24.82 2.31
C ALA A 562 -19.86 -25.16 0.81
N GLN A 563 -20.96 -25.38 0.09
CA GLN A 563 -20.94 -25.61 -1.36
C GLN A 563 -20.41 -24.37 -2.12
N TYR A 564 -20.92 -23.19 -1.77
CA TYR A 564 -20.47 -21.90 -2.30
C TYR A 564 -18.97 -21.70 -2.10
N HIS A 565 -18.47 -21.92 -0.87
CA HIS A 565 -17.03 -21.81 -0.59
C HIS A 565 -16.19 -22.76 -1.45
N ASN A 566 -16.60 -24.03 -1.57
CA ASN A 566 -15.89 -25.00 -2.41
C ASN A 566 -15.92 -24.62 -3.90
N GLU A 567 -17.02 -24.01 -4.37
CA GLU A 567 -17.16 -23.56 -5.74
C GLU A 567 -16.25 -22.38 -6.07
N ILE A 568 -16.23 -21.33 -5.24
CA ILE A 568 -15.35 -20.19 -5.49
C ILE A 568 -13.87 -20.57 -5.37
N ILE A 569 -13.49 -21.50 -4.48
CA ILE A 569 -12.12 -22.04 -4.42
C ILE A 569 -11.74 -22.75 -5.72
N ARG A 570 -12.65 -23.55 -6.30
CA ARG A 570 -12.42 -24.22 -7.58
C ARG A 570 -12.21 -23.23 -8.72
N HIS A 571 -13.02 -22.18 -8.77
CA HIS A 571 -12.87 -21.13 -9.78
C HIS A 571 -11.57 -20.33 -9.58
N ALA A 572 -11.17 -20.03 -8.34
CA ALA A 572 -9.88 -19.39 -8.06
C ALA A 572 -8.69 -20.28 -8.52
N ALA A 573 -8.76 -21.59 -8.29
CA ALA A 573 -7.75 -22.52 -8.79
C ALA A 573 -7.67 -22.57 -10.33
N ALA A 574 -8.80 -22.35 -11.02
CA ALA A 574 -8.81 -22.23 -12.48
C ALA A 574 -8.14 -20.94 -12.97
N VAL A 575 -8.31 -19.83 -12.24
CA VAL A 575 -7.57 -18.58 -12.50
C VAL A 575 -6.06 -18.82 -12.32
N HIS A 576 -5.66 -19.40 -11.20
CA HIS A 576 -4.27 -19.72 -10.89
C HIS A 576 -3.60 -20.57 -11.97
N SER A 577 -4.29 -21.62 -12.43
CA SER A 577 -3.78 -22.54 -13.47
C SER A 577 -3.39 -21.82 -14.77
N ILE A 578 -4.05 -20.70 -15.09
CA ILE A 578 -3.76 -19.88 -16.26
C ILE A 578 -2.73 -18.79 -15.91
N ALA A 579 -2.87 -18.19 -14.72
CA ALA A 579 -2.04 -17.08 -14.27
C ALA A 579 -0.58 -17.47 -14.08
N ARG A 580 -0.29 -18.68 -13.60
CA ARG A 580 1.08 -19.19 -13.43
C ARG A 580 1.89 -19.20 -14.72
N LEU A 581 1.25 -19.36 -15.87
CA LEU A 581 1.91 -19.27 -17.17
C LEU A 581 2.31 -17.83 -17.55
N VAL A 582 1.70 -16.83 -16.90
CA VAL A 582 1.98 -15.41 -17.10
C VAL A 582 3.01 -14.92 -16.08
N HIS A 583 2.74 -15.09 -14.78
CA HIS A 583 3.62 -14.60 -13.73
C HIS A 583 4.78 -15.55 -13.40
N GLY A 584 4.77 -16.79 -13.88
CA GLY A 584 5.88 -17.73 -13.76
C GLY A 584 6.13 -18.29 -12.36
N LEU A 585 5.22 -18.08 -11.41
CA LEU A 585 5.24 -18.75 -10.10
C LEU A 585 4.29 -19.93 -10.19
N ASP A 586 4.72 -21.10 -9.70
CA ASP A 586 4.05 -22.42 -9.84
C ASP A 586 4.23 -23.16 -11.16
#